data_AF-A0A0N8WAC4-F1
#
_entry.id   AF-A0A0N8WAC4-F1
#
_cell.length_a   1.000
_cell.length_b   1.000
_cell.length_c   1.000
_cell.angle_alpha   90.00
_cell.angle_beta   90.00
_cell.angle_gamma   90.00
#
_symmetry.space_group_name_H-M   'P 1'
#
loop_
_entity.id
_entity.type
_entity.pdbx_description
1 polymer ?
#
loop_
_entity_poly.entity_id
_entity_poly.type
_entity_poly.pdbx_seq_one_letter_code
_entity_poly.pdbx_strand_id
1 'polypeptide(L)'
;MFSLNGNLSGFFNIISIFFPVWLLHLIPVLLISSPIWFFARKRVKWTIWDFLIVILPFLIWVSCLITYSEGKSLSNLVEGIWLGWVVPLATVIRMVVGDRVNQKKLSIILLAVLCGVGVALWKFMPGLPE
;
A
#
# COMPACT_ATOMS: atom_id res chain seq x y z
N MET A 1 -19.72 -19.15 -25.67
CA MET A 1 -18.26 -19.33 -25.76
C MET A 1 -17.62 -17.96 -25.54
N PHE A 2 -17.28 -17.63 -24.28
CA PHE A 2 -16.68 -16.33 -23.92
C PHE A 2 -15.24 -16.29 -24.45
N SER A 3 -14.93 -15.35 -25.33
CA SER A 3 -13.59 -15.17 -25.88
C SER A 3 -12.63 -14.68 -24.78
N LEU A 4 -11.88 -15.62 -24.19
CA LEU A 4 -10.86 -15.37 -23.17
C LEU A 4 -9.67 -14.52 -23.68
N ASN A 5 -9.51 -14.38 -24.99
CA ASN A 5 -8.37 -13.69 -25.59
C ASN A 5 -8.43 -12.16 -25.43
N GLY A 6 -9.63 -11.57 -25.26
CA GLY A 6 -9.77 -10.13 -24.97
C GLY A 6 -9.41 -9.74 -23.54
N ASN A 7 -9.54 -10.67 -22.59
CA ASN A 7 -9.28 -10.40 -21.16
C ASN A 7 -7.79 -10.44 -20.81
N LEU A 8 -7.00 -11.27 -21.51
CA LEU A 8 -5.58 -11.43 -21.21
C LEU A 8 -4.79 -10.16 -21.56
N SER A 9 -5.02 -9.56 -22.73
CA SER A 9 -4.33 -8.32 -23.13
C SER A 9 -4.67 -7.16 -22.19
N GLY A 10 -5.94 -7.00 -21.80
CA GLY A 10 -6.37 -6.00 -20.82
C GLY A 10 -5.69 -6.20 -19.46
N PHE A 11 -5.59 -7.45 -18.99
CA PHE A 11 -4.90 -7.78 -17.75
C PHE A 11 -3.40 -7.43 -17.78
N PHE A 12 -2.70 -7.77 -18.87
CA PHE A 12 -1.29 -7.41 -19.02
C PHE A 12 -1.07 -5.90 -19.08
N ASN A 13 -1.99 -5.14 -19.68
CA ASN A 13 -1.93 -3.68 -19.71
C ASN A 13 -2.07 -3.08 -18.31
N ILE A 14 -3.02 -3.58 -17.50
CA ILE A 14 -3.19 -3.17 -16.10
C ILE A 14 -1.90 -3.42 -15.32
N ILE A 15 -1.33 -4.63 -15.41
CA ILE A 15 -0.07 -4.95 -14.72
C ILE A 15 1.04 -4.00 -15.16
N SER A 16 1.18 -3.76 -16.46
CA SER A 16 2.24 -2.91 -17.01
C SER A 16 2.17 -1.47 -16.52
N ILE A 17 0.96 -0.96 -16.26
CA ILE A 17 0.73 0.39 -15.72
C ILE A 17 1.00 0.45 -14.21
N PHE A 18 0.46 -0.49 -13.44
CA PHE A 18 0.54 -0.43 -11.97
C PHE A 18 1.88 -0.93 -11.40
N PHE A 19 2.60 -1.79 -12.14
CA PHE A 19 3.86 -2.35 -11.66
C PHE A 19 4.95 -1.29 -11.43
N PRO A 20 5.21 -0.33 -12.35
CA PRO A 20 6.14 0.78 -12.09
C PRO A 20 5.72 1.64 -10.89
N VAL A 21 4.43 1.92 -10.73
CA VAL A 21 3.91 2.72 -9.60
C VAL A 21 4.12 1.98 -8.28
N TRP A 22 3.91 0.66 -8.28
CA TRP A 22 4.19 -0.18 -7.13
C TRP A 22 5.68 -0.17 -6.77
N LEU A 23 6.58 -0.25 -7.75
CA LEU A 23 8.03 -0.13 -7.51
C LEU A 23 8.40 1.24 -6.91
N LEU A 24 7.81 2.34 -7.42
CA LEU A 24 8.04 3.68 -6.87
C LEU A 24 7.52 3.82 -5.44
N HIS A 25 6.36 3.23 -5.14
CA HIS A 25 5.82 3.12 -3.78
C HIS A 25 6.78 2.36 -2.84
N LEU A 26 7.46 1.31 -3.32
CA LEU A 26 8.42 0.56 -2.51
C LEU A 26 9.67 1.35 -2.13
N ILE A 27 10.08 2.36 -2.91
CA ILE A 27 11.30 3.12 -2.64
C ILE A 27 11.27 3.75 -1.23
N PRO A 28 10.31 4.64 -0.87
CA PRO A 28 10.27 5.22 0.47
C PRO A 28 10.02 4.18 1.56
N VAL A 29 9.21 3.15 1.28
CA VAL A 29 8.93 2.07 2.23
C VAL A 29 10.20 1.34 2.61
N LEU A 30 10.95 0.83 1.64
CA LEU A 30 12.16 0.05 1.90
C LEU A 30 13.27 0.93 2.44
N LEU A 31 13.44 2.15 1.91
CA LEU A 31 14.50 3.06 2.35
C LEU A 31 14.36 3.41 3.84
N ILE A 32 13.13 3.63 4.32
CA ILE A 32 12.88 4.08 5.71
C ILE A 32 12.59 2.88 6.63
N SER A 33 11.77 1.92 6.21
CA SER A 33 11.38 0.79 7.07
C SER A 33 12.49 -0.27 7.20
N SER A 34 13.37 -0.45 6.21
CA SER A 34 14.47 -1.43 6.29
C SER A 34 15.39 -1.21 7.50
N PRO A 35 15.97 -0.01 7.74
CA PRO A 35 16.80 0.18 8.92
C PRO A 35 15.99 -0.01 10.21
N ILE A 36 14.72 0.41 10.26
CA ILE A 36 13.88 0.22 11.44
C ILE A 36 13.65 -1.27 11.72
N TRP A 37 13.30 -2.07 10.71
CA TRP A 37 13.15 -3.51 10.82
C TRP A 37 14.43 -4.17 11.31
N PHE A 38 15.58 -3.75 10.77
CA PHE A 38 16.89 -4.27 11.15
C PHE A 38 17.24 -3.97 12.61
N PHE A 39 17.04 -2.73 13.07
CA PHE A 39 17.36 -2.36 14.45
C PHE A 39 16.35 -2.90 15.47
N ALA A 40 15.06 -2.95 15.12
CA ALA A 40 14.01 -3.41 16.01
C ALA A 40 13.82 -4.94 16.03
N ARG A 41 14.51 -5.72 15.18
CA ARG A 41 14.44 -7.21 15.17
C ARG A 41 14.74 -7.89 16.51
N LYS A 42 15.49 -7.24 17.41
CA LYS A 42 15.81 -7.76 18.75
C LYS A 42 14.73 -7.45 19.79
N ARG A 43 13.86 -6.46 19.52
CA ARG A 43 12.83 -5.98 20.45
C ARG A 43 11.43 -6.44 20.05
N VAL A 44 11.12 -6.36 18.75
CA VAL A 44 9.80 -6.63 18.19
C VAL A 44 9.79 -7.99 17.47
N LYS A 45 8.78 -8.82 17.79
CA LYS A 45 8.49 -10.03 17.01
C LYS A 45 7.68 -9.65 15.77
N TRP A 46 8.36 -9.59 14.62
CA TRP A 46 7.72 -9.34 13.33
C TRP A 46 6.80 -10.50 12.94
N THR A 47 5.59 -10.16 12.52
CA THR A 47 4.59 -11.12 12.04
C THR A 47 4.32 -10.89 10.56
N ILE A 48 3.70 -11.86 9.89
CA ILE A 48 3.34 -11.71 8.47
C ILE A 48 2.47 -10.45 8.22
N TRP A 49 1.63 -10.08 9.18
CA TRP A 49 0.78 -8.89 9.11
C TRP A 49 1.58 -7.59 9.01
N ASP A 50 2.76 -7.54 9.62
CA ASP A 50 3.65 -6.36 9.56
C ASP A 50 4.28 -6.18 8.17
N PHE A 51 4.32 -7.24 7.35
CA PHE A 51 4.80 -7.16 5.96
C PHE A 51 3.67 -6.94 4.97
N LEU A 52 2.45 -7.40 5.29
CA LEU A 52 1.27 -7.16 4.45
C LEU A 52 0.93 -5.68 4.29
N ILE A 53 1.36 -4.82 5.23
CA ILE A 53 1.18 -3.37 5.13
C ILE A 53 1.87 -2.75 3.90
N VAL A 54 2.87 -3.43 3.33
CA VAL A 54 3.58 -2.96 2.14
C VAL A 54 2.73 -3.17 0.88
N ILE A 55 1.89 -4.21 0.87
CA ILE A 55 1.18 -4.69 -0.32
C ILE A 55 -0.30 -4.33 -0.27
N LEU A 56 -0.99 -4.67 0.83
CA LEU A 56 -2.46 -4.59 0.89
C LEU A 56 -3.03 -3.17 0.77
N PRO A 57 -2.49 -2.13 1.43
CA PRO A 57 -2.98 -0.77 1.25
C PRO A 57 -2.90 -0.29 -0.21
N PHE A 58 -1.81 -0.63 -0.90
CA PHE A 58 -1.63 -0.32 -2.31
C PHE A 58 -2.65 -1.07 -3.17
N LEU A 59 -2.83 -2.38 -2.95
CA LEU A 59 -3.83 -3.17 -3.69
C LEU A 59 -5.24 -2.65 -3.49
N ILE A 60 -5.61 -2.22 -2.28
CA ILE A 60 -6.92 -1.63 -2.00
C ILE A 60 -7.08 -0.30 -2.75
N TRP A 61 -6.06 0.56 -2.72
CA TRP A 61 -6.09 1.81 -3.48
C TRP A 61 -6.23 1.58 -5.00
N VAL A 62 -5.46 0.62 -5.56
CA VAL A 62 -5.60 0.21 -6.97
C VAL A 62 -7.02 -0.33 -7.25
N SER A 63 -7.55 -1.16 -6.34
CA SER A 63 -8.90 -1.72 -6.49
C SER A 63 -9.97 -0.61 -6.49
N CYS A 64 -9.82 0.41 -5.64
CA CYS A 64 -10.67 1.59 -5.66
C CYS A 64 -10.57 2.34 -6.99
N LEU A 65 -9.36 2.57 -7.50
CA LEU A 65 -9.14 3.27 -8.77
C LEU A 65 -9.75 2.53 -9.97
N ILE A 66 -9.59 1.20 -10.03
CA ILE A 66 -10.13 0.37 -11.12
C ILE A 66 -11.65 0.27 -11.04
N THR A 67 -12.22 0.15 -9.84
CA THR A 67 -13.66 -0.07 -9.65
C THR A 67 -14.45 1.23 -9.76
N TYR A 68 -13.86 2.35 -9.32
CA TYR A 68 -14.55 3.63 -9.19
C TYR A 68 -13.75 4.74 -9.90
N SER A 69 -14.07 4.94 -11.17
CA SER A 69 -13.47 5.98 -12.02
C SER A 69 -14.13 7.36 -11.80
N GLU A 70 -14.15 7.86 -10.56
CA GLU A 70 -14.78 9.15 -10.17
C GLU A 70 -14.04 10.38 -10.78
N GLY A 71 -13.83 10.41 -12.11
CA GLY A 71 -13.08 11.45 -12.81
C GLY A 71 -11.57 11.39 -12.58
N LYS A 72 -11.04 10.26 -12.10
CA LYS A 72 -9.60 10.06 -11.91
C LYS A 72 -8.94 9.67 -13.23
N SER A 73 -7.80 10.28 -13.51
CA SER A 73 -7.00 9.99 -14.69
C SER A 73 -5.75 9.16 -14.34
N LEU A 74 -4.95 8.81 -15.34
CA LEU A 74 -3.65 8.18 -15.13
C LEU A 74 -2.67 9.08 -14.35
N SER A 75 -2.85 10.40 -14.38
CA SER A 75 -2.03 11.34 -13.58
C SER A 75 -2.21 11.11 -12.07
N ASN A 76 -3.37 10.58 -11.63
CA ASN A 76 -3.62 10.21 -10.25
C ASN A 76 -2.82 8.98 -9.78
N LEU A 77 -2.03 8.33 -10.65
CA LEU A 77 -1.12 7.25 -10.24
C LEU A 77 -0.07 7.71 -9.22
N VAL A 78 0.26 9.01 -9.21
CA VAL A 78 1.16 9.62 -8.21
C VAL A 78 0.62 9.47 -6.78
N GLU A 79 -0.69 9.33 -6.60
CA GLU A 79 -1.33 9.13 -5.29
C GLU A 79 -0.82 7.87 -4.60
N GLY A 80 -0.57 6.81 -5.37
CA GLY A 80 -0.05 5.54 -4.86
C GLY A 80 1.34 5.67 -4.24
N ILE A 81 2.14 6.67 -4.64
CA ILE A 81 3.47 6.93 -4.07
C ILE A 81 3.35 7.49 -2.66
N TRP A 82 2.31 8.28 -2.37
CA TRP A 82 2.09 8.85 -1.04
C TRP A 82 1.82 7.77 0.01
N LEU A 83 1.22 6.64 -0.35
CA LEU A 83 1.08 5.49 0.56
C LEU A 83 2.43 4.99 1.06
N GLY A 84 3.46 5.04 0.22
CA GLY A 84 4.80 4.58 0.56
C GLY A 84 5.46 5.40 1.66
N TRP A 85 5.05 6.67 1.80
CA TRP A 85 5.50 7.55 2.88
C TRP A 85 4.77 7.30 4.21
N VAL A 86 3.55 6.77 4.16
CA VAL A 86 2.74 6.51 5.36
C VAL A 86 3.11 5.18 6.02
N VAL A 87 3.48 4.16 5.23
CA VAL A 87 3.83 2.83 5.74
C VAL A 87 4.94 2.85 6.80
N PRO A 88 6.05 3.61 6.65
CA PRO A 88 7.08 3.71 7.69
C PRO A 88 6.57 4.19 9.04
N LEU A 89 5.51 5.01 9.08
CA LEU A 89 4.91 5.46 10.35
C LEU A 89 4.37 4.28 11.14
N ALA A 90 3.73 3.31 10.49
CA ALA A 90 3.28 2.09 11.14
C ALA A 90 4.47 1.27 11.68
N THR A 91 5.58 1.21 10.94
CA THR A 91 6.81 0.55 11.40
C THR A 91 7.41 1.23 12.64
N VAL A 92 7.42 2.57 12.68
CA VAL A 92 7.84 3.35 13.86
C VAL A 92 6.93 3.11 15.05
N ILE A 93 5.60 3.17 14.87
CA ILE A 93 4.62 2.88 15.93
C ILE A 93 4.86 1.47 16.48
N ARG A 94 5.14 0.51 15.60
CA ARG A 94 5.44 -0.87 15.99
C ARG A 94 6.67 -0.98 16.87
N MET A 95 7.74 -0.27 16.51
CA MET A 95 8.98 -0.21 17.27
C MET A 95 8.78 0.41 18.66
N VAL A 96 7.96 1.46 18.77
CA VAL A 96 7.75 2.20 20.03
C VAL A 96 6.80 1.46 20.99
N VAL A 97 5.74 0.87 20.45
CA VAL A 97 4.63 0.32 21.25
C VAL A 97 4.72 -1.19 21.42
N GLY A 98 5.42 -1.90 20.52
CA GLY A 98 5.28 -3.34 20.34
C GLY A 98 5.32 -4.15 21.63
N ASP A 99 6.30 -3.87 22.48
CA ASP A 99 6.60 -4.65 23.69
C ASP A 99 5.53 -4.47 24.79
N ARG A 100 4.69 -3.44 24.67
CA ARG A 100 3.68 -3.04 25.67
C ARG A 100 2.28 -3.60 25.39
N VAL A 101 2.05 -4.14 24.19
CA VAL A 101 0.71 -4.56 23.74
C VAL A 101 0.74 -5.91 23.04
N ASN A 102 -0.44 -6.47 22.77
CA ASN A 102 -0.55 -7.65 21.94
C ASN A 102 -0.06 -7.35 20.51
N GLN A 103 1.11 -7.90 20.19
CA GLN A 103 1.86 -7.71 18.96
C GLN A 103 1.00 -7.97 17.71
N LYS A 104 0.30 -9.11 17.65
CA LYS A 104 -0.55 -9.50 16.52
C LYS A 104 -1.74 -8.54 16.37
N LYS A 105 -2.41 -8.20 17.48
CA LYS A 105 -3.56 -7.27 17.45
C LYS A 105 -3.14 -5.90 16.92
N LEU A 106 -1.98 -5.38 17.37
CA LEU A 106 -1.47 -4.10 16.90
C LEU A 106 -1.15 -4.13 15.40
N SER A 107 -0.49 -5.18 14.90
CA SER A 107 -0.19 -5.33 13.46
C SER A 107 -1.45 -5.34 12.59
N ILE A 108 -2.50 -6.05 13.02
CA ILE A 108 -3.79 -6.08 12.30
C ILE A 108 -4.46 -4.70 12.31
N ILE A 109 -4.44 -3.99 13.44
CA ILE A 109 -5.00 -2.64 13.54
C ILE A 109 -4.24 -1.69 12.61
N LEU A 110 -2.90 -1.69 12.63
CA LEU A 110 -2.09 -0.84 11.77
C LEU A 110 -2.32 -1.13 10.29
N LEU A 111 -2.43 -2.41 9.93
CA LEU A 111 -2.80 -2.81 8.57
C LEU A 111 -4.17 -2.26 8.18
N ALA A 112 -5.19 -2.46 9.01
CA ALA A 112 -6.54 -1.95 8.73
C ALA A 112 -6.56 -0.42 8.61
N VAL A 113 -5.82 0.29 9.46
CA VAL A 113 -5.67 1.76 9.38
C VAL A 113 -5.01 2.18 8.07
N LEU A 114 -3.91 1.55 7.66
CA LEU A 114 -3.23 1.87 6.40
C LEU A 114 -4.10 1.56 5.18
N CYS A 115 -4.87 0.48 5.21
CA CYS A 115 -5.88 0.19 4.19
C CYS A 115 -6.94 1.31 4.12
N GLY A 116 -7.41 1.78 5.28
CA GLY A 116 -8.30 2.94 5.38
C GLY A 116 -7.67 4.22 4.83
N VAL A 117 -6.38 4.46 5.06
CA VAL A 117 -5.63 5.57 4.45
C VAL A 117 -5.59 5.45 2.93
N GLY A 118 -5.44 4.23 2.37
CA GLY A 118 -5.52 4.00 0.93
C GLY A 118 -6.87 4.41 0.35
N VAL A 119 -7.97 4.01 0.99
CA VAL A 119 -9.33 4.43 0.58
C VAL A 119 -9.49 5.95 0.72
N ALA A 120 -9.00 6.54 1.81
CA ALA A 120 -9.09 7.97 2.06
C ALA A 120 -8.30 8.79 1.03
N LEU A 121 -7.08 8.38 0.68
CA LEU A 121 -6.29 9.02 -0.37
C LEU A 121 -7.03 8.99 -1.70
N TRP A 122 -7.57 7.83 -2.09
CA TRP A 122 -8.40 7.73 -3.28
C TRP A 122 -9.62 8.65 -3.21
N LYS A 123 -10.35 8.70 -2.09
CA LYS A 123 -11.59 9.47 -2.01
C LYS A 123 -11.39 10.99 -1.93
N PHE A 124 -10.37 11.44 -1.23
CA PHE A 124 -10.18 12.87 -0.92
C PHE A 124 -9.20 13.59 -1.85
N MET A 125 -8.34 12.88 -2.59
CA MET A 125 -7.49 13.54 -3.58
C MET A 125 -8.30 13.84 -4.86
N PRO A 126 -8.29 15.09 -5.33
CA PRO A 126 -9.02 15.48 -6.54
C PRO A 126 -8.42 14.79 -7.78
N GLY A 127 -9.26 14.56 -8.78
CA GLY A 127 -8.82 14.11 -10.10
C GLY A 127 -7.80 15.11 -10.68
N LEU A 128 -6.67 14.59 -11.16
CA LEU A 128 -5.67 15.39 -11.86
C LEU A 128 -6.00 15.36 -13.36
N PRO A 129 -5.86 16.49 -14.08
CA PRO A 129 -5.98 16.48 -15.53
C PRO A 129 -4.86 15.63 -16.17
N GLU A 130 -5.13 15.09 -17.36
CA GLU A 130 -4.13 14.40 -18.19
C GLU A 130 -3.18 15.39 -18.86
#